data_AF-A0A7S3NB96-F1
#
_entry.id   AF-A0A7S3NB96-F1
#
_cell.length_a   1.000
_cell.length_b   1.000
_cell.length_c   1.000
_cell.angle_alpha   90.00
_cell.angle_beta   90.00
_cell.angle_gamma   90.00
#
_symmetry.space_group_name_H-M   'P 1'
#
loop_
_entity.id
_entity.type
_entity.pdbx_description
1 polymer ?
#
loop_
_entity_poly.entity_id
_entity_poly.type
_entity_poly.pdbx_seq_one_letter_code
_entity_poly.pdbx_strand_id
1 'polypeptide(L)'
;AIKKDAVPPRLIAKINEYFDYTWADSQGISYEEIASNLSTCLNADLLAARYSEAIQNSLLFRDQNNKINYPFAISFVTTLEYRIYMDGDFIVIGGSSSKNTYIMMEGE
;
A
#
# COMPACT_ATOMS: atom_id res chain seq x y z
N ALA A 1 -22.83 -5.70 -13.24
CA ALA A 1 -22.74 -4.42 -13.97
C ALA A 1 -23.43 -3.35 -13.15
N ILE A 2 -22.72 -2.26 -12.81
CA ILE A 2 -23.32 -1.09 -12.17
C ILE A 2 -24.39 -0.53 -13.12
N LYS A 3 -25.64 -0.38 -12.67
CA LYS A 3 -26.70 0.25 -13.47
C LYS A 3 -26.32 1.72 -13.70
N LYS A 4 -26.13 2.11 -14.96
CA LYS A 4 -25.68 3.45 -15.37
C LYS A 4 -26.49 4.61 -14.76
N ASP A 5 -27.76 4.38 -14.43
CA ASP A 5 -28.67 5.42 -13.97
C ASP A 5 -28.63 5.66 -12.44
N ALA A 6 -27.84 4.89 -11.68
CA ALA A 6 -27.82 4.94 -10.21
C ALA A 6 -26.56 5.59 -9.62
N VAL A 7 -25.55 5.90 -10.43
CA VAL A 7 -24.26 6.39 -9.94
C VAL A 7 -23.99 7.81 -10.45
N PRO A 8 -23.68 8.77 -9.56
CA PRO A 8 -23.36 10.14 -9.97
C PRO A 8 -22.22 10.18 -10.99
N PRO A 9 -22.32 10.99 -12.06
CA PRO A 9 -21.26 11.08 -13.09
C PRO A 9 -19.87 11.41 -12.52
N ARG A 10 -19.80 12.20 -11.44
CA ARG A 10 -18.55 12.52 -10.74
C ARG A 10 -17.90 11.28 -10.12
N LEU A 11 -18.69 10.37 -9.56
CA LEU A 11 -18.18 9.13 -8.99
C LEU A 11 -17.70 8.17 -10.09
N ILE A 12 -18.38 8.13 -11.24
CA ILE A 12 -17.93 7.37 -12.41
C ILE A 12 -16.56 7.89 -12.88
N ALA A 13 -16.38 9.22 -12.97
CA ALA A 13 -15.10 9.81 -13.35
C ALA A 13 -13.97 9.43 -12.38
N LYS A 14 -14.20 9.54 -11.06
CA LYS A 14 -13.22 9.11 -10.04
C LYS A 14 -12.86 7.63 -10.14
N ILE A 15 -13.85 6.77 -10.37
CA ILE A 15 -13.62 5.32 -10.52
C ILE A 15 -12.76 5.04 -11.75
N ASN A 16 -13.04 5.70 -12.88
CA ASN A 16 -12.23 5.52 -14.09
C ASN A 16 -10.79 5.99 -13.86
N GLU A 17 -10.60 7.14 -13.23
CA GLU A 17 -9.28 7.68 -12.91
C GLU A 17 -8.48 6.73 -12.00
N TYR A 18 -9.12 6.15 -10.99
CA TYR A 18 -8.51 5.13 -10.13
C TYR A 18 -8.04 3.90 -10.94
N PHE A 19 -8.89 3.39 -11.84
CA PHE A 19 -8.53 2.23 -12.65
C PHE A 19 -7.46 2.55 -13.70
N ASP A 20 -7.51 3.73 -14.30
CA ASP A 20 -6.47 4.19 -15.25
C ASP A 20 -5.11 4.29 -14.54
N TYR A 21 -5.07 4.85 -13.33
CA TYR A 21 -3.85 4.91 -12.52
C TYR A 21 -3.36 3.51 -12.13
N THR A 22 -4.23 2.69 -11.55
CA THR A 22 -3.87 1.33 -11.09
C THR A 22 -3.37 0.47 -12.25
N TRP A 23 -3.98 0.61 -13.43
CA TRP A 23 -3.56 -0.07 -14.64
C TRP A 23 -2.20 0.45 -15.14
N ALA A 24 -1.97 1.75 -15.15
CA ALA A 24 -0.66 2.31 -15.53
C ALA A 24 0.47 1.83 -14.60
N ASP A 25 0.22 1.80 -13.28
CA ASP A 25 1.17 1.39 -12.24
C ASP A 25 1.48 -0.11 -12.28
N SER A 26 0.44 -0.95 -12.23
CA SER A 26 0.58 -2.39 -11.98
C SER A 26 0.28 -3.28 -13.20
N GLN A 27 -0.22 -2.71 -14.29
CA GLN A 27 -0.79 -3.44 -15.44
C GLN A 27 -1.86 -4.46 -15.01
N GLY A 28 -2.54 -4.18 -13.90
CA GLY A 28 -3.57 -5.05 -13.32
C GLY A 28 -3.04 -6.27 -12.57
N ILE A 29 -1.73 -6.38 -12.35
CA ILE A 29 -1.12 -7.49 -11.62
C ILE A 29 -1.12 -7.17 -10.13
N SER A 30 -1.78 -8.01 -9.33
CA SER A 30 -1.81 -7.86 -7.87
C SER A 30 -0.60 -8.54 -7.22
N TYR A 31 -0.11 -7.97 -6.11
CA TYR A 31 0.97 -8.59 -5.34
C TYR A 31 0.54 -9.95 -4.79
N GLU A 32 -0.72 -10.07 -4.38
CA GLU A 32 -1.30 -11.29 -3.80
C GLU A 32 -1.25 -12.46 -4.78
N GLU A 33 -1.49 -12.20 -6.06
CA GLU A 33 -1.39 -13.22 -7.12
C GLU A 33 0.05 -13.73 -7.27
N ILE A 34 1.03 -12.83 -7.26
CA ILE A 34 2.46 -13.20 -7.30
C ILE A 34 2.83 -13.97 -6.02
N ALA A 35 2.47 -13.42 -4.86
CA ALA A 35 2.87 -13.93 -3.56
C ALA A 35 2.32 -15.34 -3.28
N SER A 36 1.12 -15.66 -3.79
CA SER A 36 0.51 -16.98 -3.66
C SER A 36 1.33 -18.12 -4.26
N ASN A 37 2.21 -17.80 -5.21
CA ASN A 37 3.06 -18.77 -5.92
C ASN A 37 4.49 -18.86 -5.35
N LEU A 38 4.83 -18.02 -4.37
CA LEU A 38 6.17 -17.93 -3.78
C LEU A 38 6.26 -18.63 -2.43
N SER A 39 7.43 -19.17 -2.11
CA SER A 39 7.71 -19.67 -0.76
C SER A 39 7.75 -18.50 0.24
N THR A 40 7.51 -18.78 1.53
CA THR A 40 7.54 -17.74 2.57
C THR A 40 8.84 -16.94 2.58
N CYS A 41 9.99 -17.61 2.38
CA CYS A 41 11.28 -16.92 2.33
C CYS A 41 11.38 -15.98 1.13
N LEU A 42 10.96 -16.41 -0.06
CA LEU A 42 10.99 -15.57 -1.26
C LEU A 42 10.02 -14.39 -1.15
N ASN A 43 8.85 -14.60 -0.55
CA ASN A 43 7.91 -13.52 -0.27
C ASN A 43 8.52 -12.48 0.68
N ALA A 44 9.20 -12.92 1.74
CA ALA A 44 9.86 -12.01 2.68
C ALA A 44 10.96 -11.18 1.99
N ASP A 45 11.77 -11.80 1.14
CA ASP A 45 12.81 -11.11 0.36
C ASP A 45 12.21 -10.11 -0.64
N LEU A 46 11.12 -10.49 -1.32
CA LEU A 46 10.41 -9.62 -2.25
C LEU A 46 9.81 -8.39 -1.55
N LEU A 47 9.20 -8.58 -0.38
CA LEU A 47 8.65 -7.48 0.43
C LEU A 47 9.77 -6.58 0.98
N ALA A 48 10.87 -7.16 1.43
CA ALA A 48 12.03 -6.39 1.88
C ALA A 48 12.60 -5.52 0.76
N ALA A 49 12.62 -6.02 -0.48
CA ALA A 49 13.01 -5.25 -1.65
C ALA A 49 12.00 -4.14 -1.98
N ARG A 50 10.69 -4.47 -2.03
CA ARG A 50 9.61 -3.51 -2.33
C ARG A 50 9.57 -2.34 -1.35
N TYR A 51 9.71 -2.62 -0.06
CA TYR A 51 9.64 -1.61 1.00
C TYR A 51 11.03 -1.09 1.44
N SER A 52 12.08 -1.36 0.67
CA SER A 52 13.46 -1.04 1.04
C SER A 52 13.66 0.43 1.37
N GLU A 53 13.08 1.35 0.60
CA GLU A 53 13.16 2.78 0.84
C GLU A 53 12.48 3.19 2.15
N ALA A 54 11.26 2.72 2.40
CA ALA A 54 10.56 2.97 3.66
C ALA A 54 11.29 2.38 4.87
N ILE A 55 11.89 1.20 4.71
CA ILE A 55 12.72 0.56 5.76
C ILE A 55 13.96 1.40 6.06
N GLN A 56 14.63 1.93 5.03
CA GLN A 56 15.86 2.70 5.18
C GLN A 56 15.62 4.09 5.73
N ASN A 57 14.55 4.76 5.31
CA ASN A 57 14.28 6.16 5.64
C ASN A 57 13.51 6.34 6.94
N SER A 58 12.82 5.31 7.43
CA SER A 58 12.04 5.40 8.67
C SER A 58 12.88 5.16 9.93
N LEU A 59 12.64 5.99 10.95
CA LEU A 59 13.19 5.77 12.30
C LEU A 59 12.54 4.57 13.00
N LEU A 60 11.37 4.11 12.56
CA LEU A 60 10.63 2.99 13.15
C LEU A 60 11.45 1.70 13.18
N PHE A 61 12.30 1.50 12.17
CA PHE A 61 13.05 0.27 11.99
C PHE A 61 14.49 0.34 12.53
N ARG A 62 14.84 1.43 13.21
CA ARG A 62 16.19 1.68 13.71
C ARG A 62 16.28 1.43 15.20
N ASP A 63 17.37 0.80 15.63
CA ASP A 63 17.67 0.60 17.04
C ASP A 63 18.30 1.86 17.67
N GLN A 64 18.61 1.78 18.95
CA GLN A 64 19.26 2.85 19.72
C GLN A 64 20.65 3.26 19.20
N ASN A 65 21.28 2.44 18.35
CA ASN A 65 22.56 2.72 17.71
C ASN A 65 22.38 3.18 16.26
N ASN A 66 21.16 3.54 15.86
CA ASN A 66 20.80 3.95 14.50
C ASN A 66 20.99 2.84 13.44
N LYS A 67 21.04 1.57 13.84
CA LYS A 67 21.15 0.42 12.93
C LYS A 67 19.77 -0.14 12.60
N ILE A 68 19.55 -0.50 11.34
CA ILE A 68 18.29 -1.13 10.91
C ILE A 68 18.17 -2.53 11.52
N ASN A 69 17.05 -2.78 12.21
CA ASN A 69 16.66 -4.10 12.69
C ASN A 69 15.88 -4.83 11.58
N TYR A 70 16.60 -5.48 10.65
CA TYR A 70 16.02 -6.20 9.52
C TYR A 70 15.01 -7.28 9.93
N PRO A 71 15.26 -8.13 10.94
CA PRO A 71 14.25 -9.10 11.37
C PRO A 71 12.91 -8.46 11.76
N PHE A 72 12.94 -7.35 12.51
CA PHE A 72 11.74 -6.61 12.86
C PHE A 72 11.11 -5.96 11.62
N ALA A 73 11.91 -5.29 10.78
CA ALA A 73 11.43 -4.62 9.58
C ALA A 73 10.72 -5.60 8.63
N ILE A 74 11.32 -6.76 8.36
CA ILE A 74 10.75 -7.81 7.53
C ILE A 74 9.44 -8.32 8.14
N SER A 75 9.45 -8.67 9.43
CA SER A 75 8.23 -9.12 10.12
C SER A 75 7.12 -8.06 10.10
N PHE A 76 7.47 -6.78 10.15
CA PHE A 76 6.52 -5.69 10.08
C PHE A 76 5.94 -5.55 8.67
N VAL A 77 6.79 -5.48 7.63
CA VAL A 77 6.31 -5.27 6.25
C VAL A 77 5.51 -6.45 5.71
N THR A 78 5.71 -7.66 6.24
CA THR A 78 4.85 -8.82 5.93
C THR A 78 3.41 -8.68 6.41
N THR A 79 3.12 -7.70 7.27
CA THR A 79 1.75 -7.41 7.76
C THR A 79 1.10 -6.22 7.07
N LEU A 80 1.82 -5.53 6.18
CA LEU A 80 1.32 -4.35 5.48
C LEU A 80 0.41 -4.75 4.31
N GLU A 81 -0.63 -3.95 4.12
CA GLU A 81 -1.49 -4.00 2.93
C GLU A 81 -1.19 -2.78 2.06
N TYR A 82 -0.89 -3.00 0.79
CA TYR A 82 -0.66 -1.91 -0.16
C TYR A 82 -2.00 -1.29 -0.58
N ARG A 83 -2.10 0.05 -0.49
CA ARG A 83 -3.33 0.78 -0.84
C ARG A 83 -2.97 2.04 -1.63
N ILE A 84 -3.76 2.30 -2.66
CA ILE A 84 -3.71 3.53 -3.48
C ILE A 84 -4.89 4.40 -3.07
N TYR A 85 -4.64 5.68 -2.86
CA TYR A 85 -5.64 6.70 -2.61
C TYR A 85 -5.48 7.80 -3.67
N MET A 86 -6.59 8.25 -4.26
CA MET A 86 -6.56 9.26 -5.32
C MET A 86 -6.60 10.66 -4.74
N ASP A 87 -6.29 11.66 -5.57
CA ASP A 87 -6.37 13.06 -5.17
C ASP A 87 -7.77 13.43 -4.64
N GLY A 88 -7.80 14.13 -3.52
CA GLY A 88 -9.01 14.52 -2.80
C GLY A 88 -9.74 13.39 -2.06
N ASP A 89 -9.16 12.20 -1.92
CA ASP A 89 -9.70 11.16 -1.04
C ASP A 89 -9.27 11.38 0.42
N PHE A 90 -10.18 11.08 1.36
CA PHE A 90 -9.90 11.19 2.79
C PHE A 90 -9.48 9.84 3.37
N ILE A 91 -8.21 9.71 3.78
CA ILE A 91 -7.66 8.47 4.38
C ILE A 91 -8.10 8.31 5.84
N VAL A 92 -8.12 9.42 6.61
CA VAL A 92 -8.54 9.45 8.01
C VAL A 92 -9.51 10.61 8.22
N ILE A 93 -10.62 10.34 8.91
CA ILE A 93 -11.64 11.33 9.23
C ILE A 93 -11.59 11.63 10.74
N GLY A 94 -11.50 12.90 11.11
CA GLY A 94 -11.51 13.33 12.51
C GLY A 94 -12.77 12.84 13.24
N GLY A 95 -12.58 12.22 14.41
CA GLY A 95 -13.67 11.60 15.18
C GLY A 95 -13.98 10.15 14.80
N SER A 96 -13.35 9.60 13.76
CA SER A 96 -13.38 8.16 13.48
C SER A 96 -12.49 7.39 14.47
N SER A 97 -12.91 6.18 14.86
CA SER A 97 -12.16 5.31 15.77
C SER A 97 -11.21 4.36 15.03
N SER A 98 -10.52 4.85 13.99
CA SER A 98 -9.59 4.01 13.23
C SER A 98 -8.40 3.61 14.10
N LYS A 99 -8.02 2.32 14.04
CA LYS A 99 -6.81 1.78 14.68
C LYS A 99 -5.70 1.48 13.68
N ASN A 100 -5.88 1.87 12.42
CA ASN A 100 -4.95 1.56 11.35
C ASN A 100 -3.77 2.55 11.39
N THR A 101 -2.58 2.02 11.13
CA THR A 101 -1.36 2.81 10.92
C THR A 101 -1.01 2.76 9.43
N TYR A 102 -0.65 3.91 8.86
CA TYR A 102 -0.31 4.04 7.46
C TYR A 102 1.15 4.49 7.32
N ILE A 103 1.83 3.95 6.30
CA ILE A 103 3.14 4.42 5.87
C ILE A 103 2.95 4.97 4.46
N MET A 104 3.32 6.23 4.27
CA MET A 104 3.30 6.87 2.96
C MET A 104 4.54 6.41 2.18
N MET A 105 4.31 5.79 1.03
CA MET A 105 5.38 5.32 0.14
C MET A 105 5.69 6.36 -0.93
N GLU A 106 4.64 6.90 -1.57
CA GLU A 106 4.72 7.88 -2.64
C GLU A 106 3.55 8.87 -2.50
N GLY A 107 3.71 10.08 -3.05
CA GLY A 107 2.74 11.17 -2.96
C GLY A 107 2.98 12.16 -1.81
N GLU A 108 2.06 13.10 -1.63
CA GLU A 108 2.01 14.11 -0.55
C GLU A 108 0.62 14.16 0.11
#